data_AF-B4VP17-F1
#
_entry.id   AF-B4VP17-F1
#
_cell.length_a   1.000
_cell.length_b   1.000
_cell.length_c   1.000
_cell.angle_alpha   90.00
_cell.angle_beta   90.00
_cell.angle_gamma   90.00
#
_symmetry.space_group_name_H-M   'P 1'
#
loop_
_entity.id
_entity.type
_entity.pdbx_description
1 polymer ?
#
loop_
_entity_poly.entity_id
_entity_poly.type
_entity_poly.pdbx_seq_one_letter_code
_entity_poly.pdbx_strand_id
1 'polypeptide(L)' 'MPLTQTSVTLSADFYASLRKDGTPVDDIDLLIAGTTVANNLVLITHNQRHFSRIEGLEWQDWSQS' A
#
# COMPACT_ATOMS: atom_id res chain seq x y z
N MET A 1 8.99 10.72 -2.90
CA MET A 1 8.25 11.55 -1.92
C MET A 1 8.84 11.29 -0.54
N PRO A 2 8.84 12.26 0.39
CA PRO A 2 9.33 12.02 1.74
C PRO A 2 8.36 11.11 2.51
N LEU A 3 8.90 10.29 3.41
CA LEU A 3 8.09 9.64 4.44
C LEU A 3 7.66 10.70 5.47
N THR A 4 6.35 10.90 5.58
CA THR A 4 5.73 11.83 6.53
C THR A 4 5.03 11.06 7.64
N GLN A 5 4.71 11.74 8.75
CA GLN A 5 3.93 11.15 9.83
C GLN A 5 2.61 10.54 9.31
N THR A 6 1.91 11.22 8.40
CA THR A 6 0.67 10.72 7.78
C THR A 6 0.90 9.42 7.02
N SER A 7 1.94 9.35 6.17
CA SER A 7 2.25 8.12 5.43
C SER A 7 2.59 6.94 6.36
N VAL A 8 3.31 7.20 7.45
CA VAL A 8 3.67 6.18 8.44
C VAL A 8 2.45 5.70 9.21
N THR A 9 1.56 6.61 9.61
CA THR A 9 0.30 6.26 10.29
C THR A 9 -0.57 5.38 9.40
N LEU A 10 -0.78 5.75 8.13
CA LEU A 10 -1.54 4.92 7.19
C LEU A 10 -0.91 3.54 6.98
N SER A 11 0.42 3.48 6.89
CA SER A 11 1.15 2.21 6.77
C SER A 11 0.93 1.31 7.99
N ALA A 12 0.90 1.88 9.19
CA ALA A 12 0.63 1.15 10.44
C ALA A 12 -0.82 0.67 10.52
N ASP A 13 -1.78 1.45 10.02
CA ASP A 13 -3.19 1.06 9.95
C ASP A 13 -3.37 -0.14 9.00
N PHE A 14 -2.72 -0.11 7.83
CA PHE A 14 -2.71 -1.26 6.91
C PHE A 14 -2.06 -2.49 7.53
N TYR A 15 -0.93 -2.32 8.22
CA TYR A 15 -0.28 -3.42 8.95
C TYR A 15 -1.23 -4.07 9.95
N ALA A 16 -1.90 -3.26 10.78
CA ALA A 16 -2.82 -3.75 11.81
C ALA A 16 -4.01 -4.50 11.19
N SER A 17 -4.60 -3.96 10.12
CA SER A 17 -5.72 -4.58 9.41
C SER A 17 -5.33 -5.92 8.81
N LEU A 18 -4.26 -5.97 8.01
CA LEU A 18 -3.80 -7.18 7.33
C LEU A 18 -3.33 -8.27 8.30
N ARG A 19 -2.72 -7.88 9.42
CA ARG A 19 -2.37 -8.81 10.50
C ARG A 19 -3.60 -9.43 11.15
N LYS A 20 -4.63 -8.62 11.40
CA LYS A 20 -5.91 -9.07 11.97
C LYS A 20 -6.61 -10.05 11.01
N ASP A 21 -6.52 -9.81 9.71
CA ASP A 21 -7.13 -10.65 8.67
C ASP A 21 -6.28 -11.87 8.28
N GLY A 22 -5.14 -12.08 8.93
CA GLY A 22 -4.26 -13.22 8.67
C GLY A 22 -3.57 -13.20 7.30
N THR A 23 -3.48 -12.02 6.66
CA THR A 23 -2.93 -11.84 5.31
C THR A 23 -1.80 -10.80 5.27
N PRO A 24 -0.73 -10.96 6.10
CA PRO A 24 0.33 -9.97 6.16
C PRO A 24 0.99 -9.72 4.80
N VAL A 25 1.44 -8.48 4.63
CA VAL A 25 2.18 -7.96 3.48
C VAL A 25 3.51 -7.42 4.01
N ASP A 26 4.55 -7.38 3.16
CA ASP A 26 5.89 -6.93 3.54
C ASP A 26 5.90 -5.46 4.01
N ASP A 27 6.75 -5.14 4.98
CA ASP A 27 6.79 -3.81 5.62
C ASP A 27 7.06 -2.67 4.61
N ILE A 28 7.88 -2.94 3.58
CA ILE A 28 8.19 -1.95 2.54
C ILE A 28 6.97 -1.72 1.63
N ASP A 29 6.21 -2.76 1.30
CA ASP A 29 4.98 -2.62 0.51
C ASP A 29 3.93 -1.79 1.28
N LEU A 30 3.87 -1.94 2.60
CA LEU A 30 3.02 -1.12 3.46
C LEU A 30 3.43 0.35 3.45
N LEU A 31 4.74 0.63 3.53
CA LEU A 31 5.26 2.01 3.43
C LEU A 31 5.00 2.63 2.06
N ILE A 32 5.12 1.86 0.97
CA ILE A 32 4.77 2.29 -0.38
C ILE A 32 3.28 2.64 -0.44
N ALA A 33 2.41 1.76 0.04
CA ALA A 33 0.97 1.97 0.04
C ALA A 33 0.55 3.18 0.88
N GLY A 34 1.07 3.31 2.11
CA GLY A 34 0.79 4.45 2.98
C GLY A 34 1.28 5.76 2.39
N THR A 35 2.42 5.76 1.69
CA THR A 35 2.91 6.93 0.96
C THR A 35 2.02 7.29 -0.23
N THR A 36 1.58 6.30 -1.01
CA THR A 36 0.68 6.50 -2.15
C THR A 36 -0.65 7.11 -1.70
N VAL A 37 -1.28 6.53 -0.67
CA VAL A 37 -2.57 6.99 -0.17
C VAL A 37 -2.46 8.37 0.50
N ALA A 38 -1.40 8.63 1.28
CA ALA A 38 -1.19 9.94 1.90
C ALA A 38 -1.11 11.10 0.90
N ASN A 39 -0.79 10.80 -0.36
CA ASN A 39 -0.59 11.79 -1.41
C ASN A 39 -1.61 11.69 -2.54
N ASN A 40 -2.69 10.90 -2.38
CA ASN A 40 -3.75 10.70 -3.37
C ASN A 40 -3.20 10.29 -4.75
N LEU A 41 -2.28 9.33 -4.77
CA LEU A 41 -1.66 8.83 -6.00
C LEU A 41 -2.20 7.45 -6.39
N VAL A 42 -1.96 7.04 -7.64
CA VAL A 42 -2.16 5.68 -8.13
C VAL A 42 -0.79 4.97 -8.16
N LEU A 43 -0.71 3.80 -7.54
CA LEU A 43 0.52 2.99 -7.55
C LEU A 43 0.66 2.22 -8.87
N ILE A 44 1.74 2.42 -9.59
CA ILE A 44 2.09 1.59 -10.75
C ILE A 44 2.94 0.41 -10.28
N THR A 45 2.43 -0.82 -10.44
CA THR A 45 3.11 -2.03 -9.94
C THR A 45 2.74 -3.27 -10.77
N HIS A 46 3.69 -4.20 -10.89
CA HIS A 46 3.44 -5.54 -11.42
C HIS A 46 3.12 -6.54 -10.29
N ASN A 47 3.32 -6.17 -9.02
CA ASN A 47 3.09 -7.05 -7.87
C ASN A 47 1.64 -6.95 -7.36
N GLN A 48 0.70 -7.25 -8.24
CA GLN A 48 -0.73 -7.10 -7.97
C GLN A 48 -1.16 -7.90 -6.73
N ARG A 49 -0.58 -9.08 -6.51
CA ARG A 49 -0.93 -10.00 -5.40
C ARG A 49 -0.73 -9.38 -4.01
N HIS A 50 0.28 -8.54 -3.86
CA HIS A 50 0.59 -7.90 -2.57
C HIS A 50 -0.32 -6.69 -2.35
N PHE A 51 -0.39 -5.80 -3.34
CA PHE A 51 -1.11 -4.53 -3.23
C PHE A 51 -2.63 -4.68 -3.32
N SER A 52 -3.15 -5.74 -3.96
CA SER A 52 -4.60 -6.00 -4.03
C SER A 52 -5.25 -6.31 -2.68
N ARG A 53 -4.45 -6.57 -1.63
CA ARG A 53 -4.94 -6.83 -0.27
C ARG A 53 -5.13 -5.55 0.54
N ILE A 54 -4.55 -4.44 0.10
CA ILE A 54 -4.59 -3.17 0.82
C ILE A 54 -5.86 -2.43 0.39
N GLU A 55 -6.84 -2.41 1.29
CA GLU A 55 -8.10 -1.70 1.06
C GLU A 55 -7.85 -0.20 0.89
N GLY A 56 -8.50 0.41 -0.11
CA GLY A 56 -8.38 1.84 -0.41
C GLY A 56 -7.11 2.25 -1.18
N LEU A 57 -6.24 1.31 -1.55
CA LEU A 57 -5.10 1.58 -2.43
C LEU A 57 -5.50 1.46 -3.90
N GLU A 58 -5.41 2.56 -4.64
CA GLU A 58 -5.51 2.54 -6.10
C GLU A 58 -4.18 2.10 -6.73
N TRP A 59 -4.24 1.13 -7.64
CA TRP A 59 -3.07 0.64 -8.36
C TRP A 59 -3.38 0.24 -9.80
N GLN A 60 -2.36 0.24 -10.65
CA GLN A 60 -2.42 -0.16 -12.05
C GLN A 60 -1.17 -0.96 -12.44
N ASP A 61 -1.33 -1.85 -13.42
CA ASP A 61 -0.23 -2.56 -14.07
C ASP A 61 -0.17 -2.17 -15.55
N TRP A 62 0.88 -1.44 -15.93
CA TRP A 62 1.06 -0.96 -17.30
C TRP A 62 1.62 -2.03 -18.26
N SER A 63 2.04 -3.20 -17.78
CA SER A 63 2.46 -4.30 -18.67
C SER A 63 1.29 -5.08 -19.27
N GLN A 64 0.09 -4.90 -18.73
CA GLN A 64 -1.15 -5.50 -19.21
C GLN A 64 -1.89 -4.57 -20.21
N SER A 65 -1.18 -3.61 -20.80
CA SER A 65 -1.70 -2.59 -21.73
C SER A 65 -1.33 -2.88 -23.18
#